data_AF-A0A1M6SEL6-F1
#
_entry.id   AF-A0A1M6SEL6-F1
#
_cell.length_a   1.000
_cell.length_b   1.000
_cell.length_c   1.000
_cell.angle_alpha   90.00
_cell.angle_beta   90.00
_cell.angle_gamma   90.00
#
_symmetry.space_group_name_H-M   'P 1'
#
loop_
_entity.id
_entity.type
_entity.pdbx_description
1 polymer ?
#
loop_
_entity_poly.entity_id
_entity_poly.type
_entity_poly.pdbx_seq_one_letter_code
_entity_poly.pdbx_strand_id
1 'polypeptide(L)'
;MNTNKMNSCNIRKINDGISQRFVQTAEELRLTGAQLFRDGVVANEQVLSKIKHGWQKPSEKSINLFCKKYDVSLGWMYSGEGKPYPNKNDQSEKCKNVGDVMLLYNTGFDSCLDNKGQLVATGNEVSILFPKAGDTDFWCINYDNSLMPVIMPGDTIALKKLDAWQEYIPGDYICVFVTDSYKILRKVSARQDDEQNISIIQMEDGEAVESKIPKNIIVEVYKVVGYYRKL
;
A
#
# COMPACT_ATOMS: atom_id res chain seq x y z
N MET A 1 -5.29 63.49 17.76
CA MET A 1 -4.04 62.82 17.33
C MET A 1 -4.08 61.42 17.95
N ASN A 2 -4.41 60.37 17.18
CA ASN A 2 -3.45 59.47 16.49
C ASN A 2 -2.37 58.93 17.45
N THR A 3 -2.10 57.63 17.59
CA THR A 3 -2.41 56.47 16.74
C THR A 3 -2.06 55.18 17.50
N ASN A 4 -2.85 54.13 17.23
CA ASN A 4 -2.55 52.70 17.31
C ASN A 4 -1.20 52.21 17.87
N LYS A 5 -1.30 51.29 18.85
CA LYS A 5 -0.52 50.05 18.82
C LYS A 5 -1.39 48.87 19.29
N MET A 6 -1.98 48.18 18.32
CA MET A 6 -2.31 46.76 18.42
C MET A 6 -1.07 46.02 18.96
N ASN A 7 -1.25 45.18 19.97
CA ASN A 7 -0.36 44.03 20.20
C ASN A 7 -1.21 42.87 20.76
N SER A 8 -1.63 42.04 19.80
CA SER A 8 -1.85 40.60 19.87
C SER A 8 -2.52 40.02 21.12
N CYS A 9 -3.85 40.02 21.03
CA CYS A 9 -4.77 39.03 21.56
C CYS A 9 -4.24 37.58 21.45
N ASN A 10 -4.40 36.81 22.53
CA ASN A 10 -4.66 35.36 22.55
C ASN A 10 -3.81 34.42 21.67
N ILE A 11 -2.64 34.00 22.17
CA ILE A 11 -2.04 32.71 21.81
C ILE A 11 -1.73 31.92 23.08
N ARG A 12 -2.80 31.51 23.77
CA ARG A 12 -2.80 30.44 24.78
C ARG A 12 -3.99 29.54 24.49
N LYS A 13 -3.89 28.74 23.43
CA LYS A 13 -4.69 27.54 23.13
C LYS A 13 -4.11 26.96 21.84
N ILE A 14 -3.90 25.64 21.82
CA ILE A 14 -3.08 24.87 20.87
C ILE A 14 -1.58 24.85 21.23
N ASN A 15 -1.22 24.36 22.43
CA ASN A 15 0.13 23.88 22.71
C ASN A 15 0.10 22.34 22.82
N ASP A 16 0.54 21.69 21.74
CA ASP A 16 1.22 20.39 21.63
C ASP A 16 0.63 19.12 22.25
N GLY A 17 -0.50 18.67 21.71
CA GLY A 17 -1.00 17.31 21.95
C GLY A 17 0.02 16.21 21.61
N ILE A 18 0.88 16.41 20.60
CA ILE A 18 1.86 15.39 20.18
C ILE A 18 3.00 15.18 21.17
N SER A 19 3.55 16.26 21.76
CA SER A 19 4.60 16.15 22.78
C SER A 19 4.05 15.47 24.03
N GLN A 20 2.81 15.80 24.41
CA GLN A 20 2.13 15.17 25.53
C GLN A 20 1.88 13.68 25.28
N ARG A 21 1.36 13.30 24.11
CA ARG A 21 1.15 11.89 23.74
C ARG A 21 2.44 11.10 23.68
N PHE A 22 3.51 11.69 23.13
CA PHE A 22 4.83 11.07 23.11
C PHE A 22 5.34 10.75 24.52
N VAL A 23 5.24 11.71 25.44
CA VAL A 23 5.67 11.54 26.83
C VAL A 23 4.82 10.51 27.56
N GLN A 24 3.49 10.62 27.45
CA GLN A 24 2.56 9.69 28.08
C GLN A 24 2.80 8.24 27.62
N THR A 25 2.96 8.03 26.31
CA THR A 25 3.20 6.69 25.75
C THR A 25 4.54 6.12 26.20
N ALA A 26 5.57 6.96 26.29
CA ALA A 26 6.87 6.53 26.80
C ALA A 26 6.81 6.12 28.27
N GLU A 27 5.99 6.78 29.08
CA GLU A 27 5.76 6.43 30.49
C GLU A 27 4.94 5.15 30.64
N GLU A 28 3.88 4.97 29.85
CA GLU A 28 3.06 3.76 29.81
C GLU A 28 3.88 2.51 29.44
N LEU A 29 4.78 2.65 28.46
CA LEU A 29 5.74 1.62 28.06
C LEU A 29 6.93 1.47 29.01
N ARG A 30 6.98 2.27 30.08
CA ARG A 30 8.06 2.30 31.09
C ARG A 30 9.46 2.50 30.48
N LEU A 31 9.55 3.33 29.44
CA LEU A 31 10.79 3.61 28.74
C LEU A 31 11.62 4.67 29.50
N THR A 32 12.88 4.33 29.74
CA THR A 32 13.86 5.26 30.34
C THR A 32 14.45 6.20 29.28
N GLY A 33 14.91 7.37 29.71
CA GLY A 33 15.59 8.31 28.81
C GLY A 33 16.83 7.71 28.14
N ALA A 34 17.55 6.83 28.85
CA ALA A 34 18.68 6.09 28.31
C ALA A 34 18.28 5.12 27.19
N GLN A 35 17.12 4.43 27.30
CA GLN A 35 16.60 3.59 26.22
C GLN A 35 16.25 4.42 24.99
N LEU A 36 15.51 5.53 25.16
CA LEU A 36 15.14 6.41 24.06
C LEU A 36 16.35 7.00 23.33
N PHE A 37 17.42 7.30 24.08
CA PHE A 37 18.68 7.77 23.51
C PHE A 37 19.43 6.66 22.75
N ARG A 38 19.62 5.48 23.36
CA ARG A 38 20.25 4.33 22.69
C ARG A 38 19.53 3.94 21.41
N ASP A 39 18.22 4.09 21.43
CA ASP A 39 17.34 3.75 20.32
C ASP A 39 17.29 4.84 19.24
N GLY A 40 18.01 5.95 19.43
CA GLY A 40 18.10 7.06 18.49
C GLY A 40 16.82 7.90 18.41
N VAL A 41 15.84 7.65 19.28
CA VAL A 41 14.56 8.38 19.30
C VAL A 41 14.80 9.83 19.71
N VAL A 42 15.67 10.06 20.69
CA VAL A 42 16.09 11.41 21.11
C VAL A 42 17.59 11.57 20.94
N ALA A 43 18.01 12.77 20.54
CA ALA A 43 19.42 13.06 20.30
C ALA A 43 20.26 13.15 21.59
N ASN A 44 19.65 13.48 22.73
CA ASN A 44 20.25 13.49 24.05
C ASN A 44 19.18 13.74 25.14
N GLU A 45 19.59 13.66 26.40
CA GLU A 45 18.71 13.85 27.57
C GLU A 45 18.16 15.27 27.71
N GLN A 46 18.91 16.30 27.28
CA GLN A 46 18.45 17.68 27.32
C GLN A 46 17.29 17.91 26.35
N VAL A 47 17.34 17.31 25.16
CA VAL A 47 16.25 17.33 24.17
C VAL A 47 15.02 16.63 24.74
N LEU A 48 15.19 15.46 25.36
CA LEU A 48 14.08 14.75 26.02
C LEU A 48 13.46 15.58 27.16
N SER A 49 14.28 16.24 27.97
CA SER A 49 13.79 17.12 29.04
C SER A 49 12.96 18.29 28.49
N LYS A 50 13.41 18.96 27.44
CA LYS A 50 12.65 20.03 26.77
C LYS A 50 11.32 19.53 26.20
N ILE A 51 11.30 18.30 25.67
CA ILE A 51 10.08 17.64 25.18
C ILE A 51 9.11 17.37 26.33
N LYS A 52 9.59 16.81 27.44
CA LYS A 52 8.77 16.52 28.64
C LYS A 52 8.08 17.75 29.21
N HIS A 53 8.77 18.89 29.19
CA HIS A 53 8.21 20.16 29.67
C HIS A 53 7.40 20.90 28.60
N GLY A 54 7.22 20.33 27.41
CA GLY A 54 6.48 20.94 26.31
C GLY A 54 7.15 22.18 25.71
N TRP A 55 8.44 22.40 25.98
CA TRP A 55 9.22 23.50 25.41
C TRP A 55 9.69 23.22 23.99
N GLN A 56 9.72 21.94 23.60
CA GLN A 56 10.15 21.50 22.29
C GLN A 56 9.28 20.34 21.82
N LYS A 57 8.93 20.33 20.53
CA LYS A 57 8.28 19.17 19.92
C LYS A 57 9.31 18.10 19.58
N PRO A 58 8.98 16.80 19.75
CA PRO A 58 9.73 15.73 19.12
C PRO A 58 9.85 15.99 17.62
N SER A 59 11.02 15.71 17.04
CA SER A 59 11.17 15.80 15.59
C SER A 59 10.33 14.72 14.90
N GLU A 60 9.93 14.94 13.64
CA GLU A 60 9.23 13.93 12.85
C GLU A 60 10.01 12.60 12.77
N LYS A 61 11.33 12.69 12.59
CA LYS A 61 12.21 11.52 12.62
C LYS A 61 12.15 10.77 13.96
N SER A 62 12.14 11.51 15.06
CA SER A 62 12.00 10.96 16.42
C SER A 62 10.65 10.27 16.61
N ILE A 63 9.57 10.89 16.14
CA ILE A 63 8.20 10.37 16.24
C ILE A 63 8.06 9.07 15.44
N ASN A 64 8.50 9.08 14.18
CA ASN A 64 8.47 7.91 13.31
C ASN A 64 9.26 6.75 13.89
N LEU A 65 10.46 7.02 14.41
CA LEU A 65 11.32 5.99 15.00
C LEU A 65 10.72 5.42 16.29
N PHE A 66 10.16 6.27 17.15
CA PHE A 66 9.46 5.84 18.37
C PHE A 66 8.27 4.96 18.04
N CYS A 67 7.40 5.41 17.13
CA CYS A 67 6.20 4.68 16.74
C CYS A 67 6.53 3.31 16.14
N LYS A 68 7.51 3.27 15.24
CA LYS A 68 7.98 2.02 14.62
C LYS A 68 8.58 1.05 15.64
N LYS A 69 9.36 1.55 16.59
CA LYS A 69 10.13 0.70 17.51
C LYS A 69 9.28 0.12 18.64
N TYR A 70 8.29 0.86 19.09
CA TYR A 70 7.47 0.47 20.24
C TYR A 70 6.01 0.15 19.88
N ASP A 71 5.74 -0.09 18.58
CA ASP A 71 4.43 -0.51 18.07
C ASP A 71 3.29 0.46 18.46
N VAL A 72 3.56 1.76 18.31
CA VAL A 72 2.60 2.84 18.59
C VAL A 72 2.05 3.36 17.28
N SER A 73 0.73 3.55 17.21
CA SER A 73 0.05 4.10 16.05
C SER A 73 0.53 5.52 15.76
N LEU A 74 1.11 5.71 14.58
CA LEU A 74 1.55 7.01 14.10
C LEU A 74 0.37 7.98 13.94
N GLY A 75 -0.76 7.47 13.41
CA GLY A 75 -1.99 8.25 13.26
C GLY A 75 -2.46 8.81 14.59
N TRP A 76 -2.57 7.96 15.62
CA TRP A 76 -2.91 8.38 16.97
C TRP A 76 -1.85 9.35 17.54
N MET A 77 -0.56 9.13 17.28
CA MET A 77 0.49 10.01 17.77
C MET A 77 0.32 11.44 17.23
N TYR A 78 -0.11 11.62 15.98
CA TYR A 78 -0.32 12.94 15.37
C TYR A 78 -1.71 13.53 15.62
N SER A 79 -2.79 12.75 15.53
CA SER A 79 -4.17 13.25 15.70
C SER A 79 -4.66 13.17 17.15
N GLY A 80 -4.21 12.17 17.92
CA GLY A 80 -4.78 11.79 19.21
C GLY A 80 -6.07 10.99 19.10
N GLU A 81 -6.50 10.67 17.88
CA GLU A 81 -7.73 9.92 17.60
C GLU A 81 -7.43 8.43 17.40
N GLY A 82 -8.34 7.57 17.86
CA GLY A 82 -8.17 6.12 17.81
C GLY A 82 -7.39 5.56 19.00
N LYS A 83 -6.86 4.33 18.86
CA LYS A 83 -6.11 3.64 19.92
C LYS A 83 -4.59 3.84 19.72
N PRO A 84 -3.83 4.11 20.80
CA PRO A 84 -2.36 4.28 20.73
C PRO A 84 -1.66 2.99 20.31
N TYR A 85 -2.18 1.85 20.74
CA TYR A 85 -1.66 0.53 20.41
C TYR A 85 -2.63 -0.16 19.45
N PRO A 86 -2.19 -0.58 18.26
CA PRO A 86 -3.02 -1.35 17.37
C PRO A 86 -3.36 -2.69 18.05
N ASN A 87 -4.65 -2.96 18.24
CA ASN A 87 -5.12 -4.27 18.70
C ASN A 87 -4.72 -5.28 17.62
N LYS A 88 -3.86 -6.25 17.95
CA LYS A 88 -3.42 -7.30 17.02
C LYS A 88 -4.57 -8.16 16.45
N ASN A 89 -5.79 -7.99 16.95
CA ASN A 89 -6.99 -8.76 16.58
C ASN A 89 -8.11 -7.95 15.92
N ASP A 90 -7.98 -6.63 15.74
CA ASP A 90 -9.03 -5.81 15.12
C ASP A 90 -8.53 -5.23 13.78
N GLN A 91 -8.45 -6.07 12.74
CA GLN A 91 -8.30 -5.61 11.35
C GLN A 91 -9.67 -5.35 10.73
N SER A 92 -10.30 -4.24 11.11
CA SER A 92 -11.26 -3.57 10.25
C SER A 92 -11.29 -2.08 10.62
N GLU A 93 -10.64 -1.27 9.80
CA GLU A 93 -11.22 -0.11 9.11
C GLU A 93 -10.12 0.87 8.67
N LYS A 94 -10.28 1.32 7.42
CA LYS A 94 -9.29 1.94 6.53
C LYS A 94 -8.74 3.27 7.05
N CYS A 95 -7.47 3.54 6.76
CA CYS A 95 -6.97 4.89 6.45
C CYS A 95 -5.83 4.77 5.42
N LYS A 96 -6.03 5.38 4.25
CA LYS A 96 -5.09 5.41 3.12
C LYS A 96 -3.99 6.47 3.34
N ASN A 97 -2.79 6.12 2.87
CA ASN A 97 -1.62 6.94 2.49
C ASN A 97 -0.57 7.31 3.57
N VAL A 98 0.39 6.41 3.81
CA VAL A 98 1.83 6.72 3.98
C VAL A 98 2.62 5.55 3.38
N GLY A 99 3.09 5.70 2.14
CA GLY A 99 3.95 4.73 1.44
C GLY A 99 3.46 3.28 1.55
N ASP A 100 2.39 2.96 0.83
CA ASP A 100 1.64 1.71 1.01
C ASP A 100 2.56 0.50 1.06
N VAL A 101 2.71 -0.05 2.27
CA VAL A 101 3.28 -1.37 2.47
C VAL A 101 2.32 -2.32 1.76
N MET A 102 2.76 -2.79 0.59
CA MET A 102 1.96 -3.63 -0.26
C MET A 102 2.32 -5.10 -0.01
N LEU A 103 1.37 -6.01 -0.22
CA LEU A 103 1.67 -7.43 -0.18
C LEU A 103 2.24 -7.89 -1.53
N LEU A 104 3.44 -8.45 -1.47
CA LEU A 104 3.99 -9.32 -2.50
C LEU A 104 3.64 -10.76 -2.15
N TYR A 105 2.81 -11.37 -2.98
CA TYR A 105 2.63 -12.80 -3.00
C TYR A 105 3.82 -13.42 -3.72
N ASN A 106 4.69 -14.14 -3.01
CA ASN A 106 5.83 -14.84 -3.62
C ASN A 106 5.38 -16.14 -4.31
N THR A 107 4.36 -16.02 -5.17
CA THR A 107 3.74 -17.08 -5.96
C THR A 107 2.96 -16.47 -7.13
N GLY A 108 2.34 -17.32 -7.95
CA GLY A 108 1.57 -16.94 -9.13
C GLY A 108 0.18 -16.40 -8.80
N PHE A 109 -0.42 -15.69 -9.76
CA PHE A 109 -1.82 -15.24 -9.66
C PHE A 109 -2.80 -16.42 -9.51
N ASP A 110 -2.45 -17.61 -10.02
CA ASP A 110 -3.23 -18.84 -9.84
C ASP A 110 -3.40 -19.24 -8.38
N SER A 111 -2.37 -19.01 -7.56
CA SER A 111 -2.30 -19.40 -6.16
C SER A 111 -2.82 -18.32 -5.21
N CYS A 112 -2.59 -17.04 -5.52
CA CYS A 112 -2.99 -15.94 -4.64
C CYS A 112 -4.42 -15.47 -4.87
N LEU A 113 -5.08 -15.90 -5.95
CA LEU A 113 -6.49 -15.62 -6.22
C LEU A 113 -7.30 -16.93 -6.16
N ASP A 114 -8.45 -16.91 -5.49
CA ASP A 114 -9.44 -17.98 -5.60
C ASP A 114 -10.22 -17.90 -6.92
N ASN A 115 -11.15 -18.84 -7.13
CA ASN A 115 -12.00 -18.90 -8.33
C ASN A 115 -13.10 -17.81 -8.35
N LYS A 116 -13.18 -16.99 -7.29
CA LYS A 116 -14.02 -15.80 -7.21
C LYS A 116 -13.19 -14.50 -7.39
N GLY A 117 -11.93 -14.63 -7.77
CA GLY A 117 -11.00 -13.52 -7.90
C GLY A 117 -10.67 -12.83 -6.60
N GLN A 118 -10.88 -13.47 -5.44
CA GLN A 118 -10.52 -12.89 -4.14
C GLN A 118 -9.12 -13.33 -3.73
N LEU A 119 -8.39 -12.43 -3.06
CA LEU A 119 -7.09 -12.76 -2.51
C LEU A 119 -7.22 -13.82 -1.42
N VAL A 120 -6.35 -14.83 -1.47
CA VAL A 120 -6.25 -15.88 -0.47
C VAL A 120 -4.85 -15.92 0.13
N ALA A 121 -4.79 -16.23 1.42
CA ALA A 121 -3.52 -16.43 2.10
C ALA A 121 -2.81 -17.68 1.55
N THR A 122 -1.59 -17.49 1.10
CA THR A 122 -0.65 -18.46 0.55
C THR A 122 0.42 -18.85 1.57
N GLY A 123 0.61 -18.04 2.63
CA GLY A 123 1.65 -18.24 3.65
C GLY A 123 3.05 -17.78 3.19
N ASN A 124 3.17 -17.21 2.00
CA ASN A 124 4.41 -16.75 1.38
C ASN A 124 4.36 -15.24 1.05
N GLU A 125 3.48 -14.49 1.72
CA GLU A 125 3.35 -13.04 1.54
C GLU A 125 4.50 -12.29 2.20
N VAL A 126 5.03 -11.28 1.50
CA VAL A 126 6.03 -10.36 2.03
C VAL A 126 5.51 -8.95 1.91
N SER A 127 5.60 -8.18 2.99
CA SER A 127 5.37 -6.75 2.98
C SER A 127 6.49 -6.03 2.24
N ILE A 128 6.17 -5.36 1.14
CA ILE A 128 7.11 -4.65 0.28
C ILE A 128 6.80 -3.16 0.24
N LEU A 129 7.85 -2.34 0.18
CA LEU A 129 7.75 -0.90 -0.06
C LEU A 129 8.31 -0.62 -1.44
N PHE A 130 7.47 -0.68 -2.47
CA PHE A 130 7.87 -0.28 -3.83
C PHE A 130 7.37 1.12 -4.13
N PRO A 131 8.25 2.13 -4.22
CA PRO A 131 7.84 3.51 -4.46
C PRO A 131 7.35 3.78 -5.90
N LYS A 132 7.16 2.76 -6.75
CA LYS A 132 7.10 2.94 -8.22
C LYS A 132 5.89 2.36 -8.95
N ALA A 133 5.03 1.54 -8.35
CA ALA A 133 3.92 0.94 -9.09
C ALA A 133 2.56 1.57 -8.77
N GLY A 134 2.42 2.87 -9.05
CA GLY A 134 1.13 3.56 -9.14
C GLY A 134 0.07 3.17 -8.09
N ASP A 135 -1.19 3.23 -8.50
CA ASP A 135 -2.33 2.65 -7.77
C ASP A 135 -2.39 1.15 -8.09
N THR A 136 -1.89 0.32 -7.17
CA THR A 136 -1.90 -1.15 -7.24
C THR A 136 -2.63 -1.72 -6.02
N ASP A 137 -3.12 -2.96 -6.09
CA ASP A 137 -3.77 -3.65 -4.96
C ASP A 137 -2.88 -4.75 -4.36
N PHE A 138 -2.05 -5.41 -5.17
CA PHE A 138 -1.07 -6.41 -4.71
C PHE A 138 -0.05 -6.73 -5.81
N TRP A 139 1.00 -7.44 -5.45
CA TRP A 139 1.98 -7.96 -6.39
C TRP A 139 2.05 -9.48 -6.34
N CYS A 140 2.37 -10.11 -7.47
CA CYS A 140 2.65 -11.54 -7.54
C CYS A 140 3.75 -11.84 -8.57
N ILE A 141 4.21 -13.08 -8.62
CA ILE A 141 5.16 -13.53 -9.64
C ILE A 141 4.38 -13.98 -10.89
N ASN A 142 4.81 -13.57 -12.07
CA ASN A 142 4.31 -14.13 -13.31
C ASN A 142 5.05 -15.43 -13.62
N TYR A 143 4.34 -16.53 -13.85
CA TYR A 143 4.92 -17.77 -14.37
C TYR A 143 4.46 -18.11 -15.80
N ASP A 144 3.56 -17.29 -16.37
CA ASP A 144 2.97 -17.51 -17.69
C ASP A 144 3.90 -16.96 -18.81
N ASN A 145 3.97 -17.70 -19.93
CA ASN A 145 4.85 -17.40 -21.07
C ASN A 145 4.16 -16.62 -22.20
N SER A 146 2.84 -16.46 -22.13
CA SER A 146 1.98 -15.98 -23.22
C SER A 146 2.19 -14.51 -23.59
N LEU A 147 2.99 -13.77 -22.84
CA LEU A 147 3.32 -12.36 -23.14
C LEU A 147 4.82 -12.11 -23.25
N MET A 148 5.62 -13.16 -23.47
CA MET A 148 7.04 -12.99 -23.79
C MET A 148 7.21 -12.22 -25.11
N PRO A 149 8.18 -11.29 -25.23
CA PRO A 149 9.18 -10.90 -24.22
C PRO A 149 8.75 -9.74 -23.31
N VAL A 150 7.53 -9.24 -23.45
CA VAL A 150 7.02 -8.05 -22.74
C VAL A 150 6.97 -8.31 -21.24
N ILE A 151 6.30 -9.38 -20.83
CA ILE A 151 6.33 -9.91 -19.46
C ILE A 151 6.90 -11.31 -19.54
N MET A 152 7.99 -11.53 -18.81
CA MET A 152 8.69 -12.80 -18.78
C MET A 152 8.24 -13.62 -17.56
N PRO A 153 8.33 -14.95 -17.63
CA PRO A 153 8.27 -15.79 -16.44
C PRO A 153 9.35 -15.35 -15.43
N GLY A 154 8.97 -15.24 -14.17
CA GLY A 154 9.78 -14.72 -13.07
C GLY A 154 9.63 -13.22 -12.81
N ASP A 155 8.99 -12.45 -13.70
CA ASP A 155 8.73 -11.04 -13.45
C ASP A 155 7.76 -10.87 -12.29
N THR A 156 8.01 -9.89 -11.41
CA THR A 156 7.06 -9.49 -10.37
C THR A 156 6.09 -8.48 -10.96
N ILE A 157 4.80 -8.82 -11.04
CA ILE A 157 3.77 -7.97 -11.65
C ILE A 157 2.90 -7.31 -10.58
N ALA A 158 2.59 -6.03 -10.77
CA ALA A 158 1.69 -5.24 -9.94
C ALA A 158 0.28 -5.29 -10.53
N LEU A 159 -0.69 -5.75 -9.75
CA LEU A 159 -2.07 -5.96 -10.19
C LEU A 159 -3.00 -4.95 -9.53
N LYS A 160 -3.97 -4.47 -10.30
CA LYS A 160 -5.04 -3.56 -9.87
C LYS A 160 -6.38 -4.10 -10.37
N LYS A 161 -7.33 -4.27 -9.47
CA LYS A 161 -8.69 -4.68 -9.80
C LYS A 161 -9.35 -3.68 -10.75
N LEU A 162 -10.04 -4.16 -11.78
CA LEU A 162 -10.86 -3.33 -12.66
C LEU A 162 -12.34 -3.50 -12.30
N ASP A 163 -13.01 -2.46 -11.81
CA ASP A 163 -14.41 -2.59 -11.38
C ASP A 163 -15.43 -2.58 -12.54
N ALA A 164 -15.14 -1.92 -13.65
CA ALA A 164 -16.06 -1.71 -14.78
C ALA A 164 -15.68 -2.49 -16.05
N TRP A 165 -15.05 -3.66 -15.90
CA TRP A 165 -14.50 -4.43 -17.02
C TRP A 165 -15.59 -4.97 -17.96
N GLN A 166 -16.81 -5.18 -17.47
CA GLN A 166 -17.94 -5.67 -18.27
C GLN A 166 -18.39 -4.65 -19.32
N GLU A 167 -18.31 -3.36 -18.97
CA GLU A 167 -18.69 -2.25 -19.82
C GLU A 167 -17.63 -2.02 -20.90
N TYR A 168 -16.38 -1.83 -20.47
CA TYR A 168 -15.28 -1.52 -21.35
C TYR A 168 -13.93 -1.84 -20.71
N ILE A 169 -13.04 -2.44 -21.49
CA ILE A 169 -11.63 -2.56 -21.13
C ILE A 169 -10.81 -1.85 -22.22
N PRO A 170 -9.96 -0.87 -21.87
CA PRO A 170 -9.13 -0.22 -22.85
C PRO A 170 -8.23 -1.21 -23.59
N GLY A 171 -8.10 -0.96 -24.90
CA GLY A 171 -7.14 -1.67 -25.75
C GLY A 171 -5.72 -1.54 -25.20
N ASP A 172 -4.89 -2.54 -25.49
CA ASP A 172 -3.51 -2.68 -25.04
C ASP A 172 -3.30 -2.94 -23.54
N TYR A 173 -4.37 -3.01 -22.74
CA TYR A 173 -4.23 -3.41 -21.34
C TYR A 173 -3.75 -4.85 -21.24
N ILE A 174 -2.76 -5.09 -20.38
CA ILE A 174 -2.40 -6.44 -19.98
C ILE A 174 -3.20 -6.77 -18.73
N CYS A 175 -3.99 -7.84 -18.77
CA CYS A 175 -4.90 -8.22 -17.72
C CYS A 175 -4.76 -9.69 -17.35
N VAL A 176 -4.94 -9.98 -16.07
CA VAL A 176 -5.29 -11.32 -15.58
C VAL A 176 -6.81 -11.43 -15.62
N PHE A 177 -7.31 -12.38 -16.40
CA PHE A 177 -8.71 -12.76 -16.43
C PHE A 177 -8.92 -13.95 -15.51
N VAL A 178 -9.85 -13.82 -14.56
CA VAL A 178 -10.21 -14.87 -13.61
C VAL A 178 -11.55 -15.45 -14.02
N THR A 179 -11.59 -16.75 -14.26
CA THR A 179 -12.83 -17.52 -14.39
C THR A 179 -13.04 -18.41 -13.16
N ASP A 180 -14.14 -19.14 -13.13
CA ASP A 180 -14.43 -20.14 -12.10
C ASP A 180 -13.50 -21.36 -12.14
N SER A 181 -12.75 -21.54 -13.22
CA SER A 181 -12.01 -22.77 -13.55
C SER A 181 -10.54 -22.53 -13.85
N TYR A 182 -10.17 -21.34 -14.34
CA TYR A 182 -8.80 -21.01 -14.69
C TYR A 182 -8.53 -19.51 -14.57
N LYS A 183 -7.25 -19.15 -14.62
CA LYS A 183 -6.79 -17.75 -14.67
C LYS A 183 -5.78 -17.63 -15.79
N ILE A 184 -5.84 -16.54 -16.55
CA ILE A 184 -4.93 -16.31 -17.68
C ILE A 184 -4.47 -14.87 -17.75
N LEU A 185 -3.19 -14.67 -18.08
CA LEU A 185 -2.61 -13.35 -18.33
C LEU A 185 -2.63 -13.07 -19.84
N ARG A 186 -3.34 -12.04 -20.29
CA ARG A 186 -3.49 -11.72 -21.73
C ARG A 186 -3.49 -10.23 -21.99
N LYS A 187 -3.11 -9.83 -23.20
CA LYS A 187 -3.23 -8.45 -23.66
C LYS A 187 -4.60 -8.24 -24.30
N VAL A 188 -5.30 -7.17 -24.00
CA VAL A 188 -6.58 -6.80 -24.62
C VAL A 188 -6.30 -6.25 -26.02
N SER A 189 -6.96 -6.79 -27.04
CA SER A 189 -6.83 -6.28 -28.40
C SER A 189 -7.38 -4.86 -28.50
N ALA A 190 -6.70 -4.01 -29.27
CA ALA A 190 -7.18 -2.66 -29.57
C ALA A 190 -8.51 -2.68 -30.33
N ARG A 191 -8.84 -3.81 -31.00
CA ARG A 191 -10.09 -4.02 -31.69
C ARG A 191 -11.00 -4.93 -30.87
N GLN A 192 -12.13 -4.38 -30.43
CA GLN A 192 -13.25 -5.15 -29.87
C GLN A 192 -14.36 -5.15 -30.92
N ASP A 193 -14.71 -6.33 -31.42
CA ASP A 193 -15.67 -6.53 -32.51
C ASP A 193 -16.97 -7.22 -32.06
N ASP A 194 -17.04 -7.58 -30.78
CA ASP A 194 -18.14 -8.33 -30.17
C ASP A 194 -18.37 -7.82 -28.74
N GLU A 195 -19.62 -7.48 -28.41
CA GLU A 195 -19.97 -7.00 -27.08
C GLU A 195 -20.02 -8.12 -26.02
N GLN A 196 -20.19 -9.38 -26.44
CA GLN A 196 -20.32 -10.55 -25.56
C GLN A 196 -18.97 -11.20 -25.24
N ASN A 197 -17.95 -10.92 -26.04
CA ASN A 197 -16.61 -11.46 -25.88
C ASN A 197 -15.61 -10.33 -25.67
N ILE A 198 -14.48 -10.65 -25.04
CA ILE A 198 -13.32 -9.76 -24.99
C ILE A 198 -12.27 -10.35 -25.93
N SER A 199 -11.86 -9.57 -26.92
CA SER A 199 -10.79 -9.94 -27.84
C SER A 199 -9.44 -9.74 -27.15
N ILE A 200 -8.64 -10.79 -27.12
CA ILE A 200 -7.38 -10.89 -26.39
C ILE A 200 -6.26 -11.39 -27.31
N ILE A 201 -5.02 -11.03 -26.98
CA ILE A 201 -3.80 -11.36 -27.68
C ILE A 201 -2.88 -12.13 -26.73
N GLN A 202 -2.27 -13.19 -27.25
CA GLN A 202 -1.16 -13.92 -26.66
C GLN A 202 -0.02 -14.08 -27.67
N MET A 203 1.13 -14.52 -27.19
CA MET A 203 2.31 -14.83 -28.00
C MET A 203 2.46 -16.35 -28.05
N GLU A 204 2.45 -16.91 -29.26
CA GLU A 204 2.74 -18.31 -29.54
C GLU A 204 3.88 -18.35 -30.54
N ASP A 205 4.97 -19.06 -30.20
CA ASP A 205 6.17 -19.19 -31.04
C ASP A 205 6.73 -17.85 -31.58
N GLY A 206 6.54 -16.77 -30.83
CA GLY A 206 7.00 -15.42 -31.17
C GLY A 206 6.03 -14.60 -32.01
N GLU A 207 4.87 -15.16 -32.37
CA GLU A 207 3.82 -14.48 -33.13
C GLU A 207 2.63 -14.11 -32.23
N ALA A 208 2.01 -12.96 -32.52
CA ALA A 208 0.82 -12.52 -31.82
C ALA A 208 -0.42 -13.25 -32.36
N VAL A 209 -1.07 -14.02 -31.49
CA VAL A 209 -2.29 -14.78 -31.79
C VAL A 209 -3.48 -14.13 -31.09
N GLU A 210 -4.51 -13.77 -31.86
CA GLU A 210 -5.77 -13.29 -31.33
C GLU A 210 -6.71 -14.43 -30.97
N SER A 211 -7.41 -14.29 -29.85
CA SER A 211 -8.47 -15.18 -29.41
C SER A 211 -9.56 -14.38 -28.68
N LYS A 212 -10.64 -15.05 -28.27
CA LYS A 212 -11.78 -14.43 -27.60
C LYS A 212 -12.11 -15.15 -26.31
N ILE A 213 -12.43 -14.38 -25.27
CA ILE A 213 -12.96 -14.91 -24.01
C ILE A 213 -14.39 -14.40 -23.79
N PRO A 214 -15.38 -15.28 -23.56
CA PRO A 214 -16.74 -14.85 -23.26
C PRO A 214 -16.82 -14.07 -21.95
N LYS A 215 -17.52 -12.93 -21.94
CA LYS A 215 -17.69 -12.10 -20.74
C LYS A 215 -18.44 -12.85 -19.63
N ASN A 216 -19.36 -13.73 -19.98
CA ASN A 216 -20.20 -14.45 -19.01
C ASN A 216 -19.44 -15.48 -18.16
N ILE A 217 -18.24 -15.91 -18.56
CA ILE A 217 -17.40 -16.84 -17.78
C ILE A 217 -16.36 -16.11 -16.92
N ILE A 218 -16.15 -14.82 -17.17
CA ILE A 218 -15.20 -14.01 -16.40
C ILE A 218 -15.87 -13.57 -15.11
N VAL A 219 -15.21 -13.87 -14.00
CA VAL A 219 -15.63 -13.47 -12.66
C VAL A 219 -14.99 -12.15 -12.27
N GLU A 220 -13.70 -11.98 -12.57
CA GLU A 220 -12.94 -10.81 -12.15
C GLU A 220 -11.79 -10.51 -13.13
N VAL A 221 -11.42 -9.23 -13.23
CA VAL A 221 -10.30 -8.78 -14.08
C VAL A 221 -9.34 -7.90 -13.30
N TYR A 222 -8.05 -8.23 -13.39
CA TYR A 222 -6.97 -7.44 -12.82
C TYR A 222 -6.06 -6.90 -13.90
N LYS A 223 -5.87 -5.59 -13.95
CA LYS A 223 -4.91 -4.93 -14.84
C LYS A 223 -3.51 -5.00 -14.26
N VAL A 224 -2.52 -5.32 -15.10
CA VAL A 224 -1.11 -5.09 -14.80
C VAL A 224 -0.81 -3.60 -14.90
N VAL A 225 -0.47 -2.97 -13.76
CA VAL A 225 -0.12 -1.54 -13.68
C VAL A 225 1.38 -1.29 -13.67
N GLY A 226 2.18 -2.34 -13.53
CA GLY A 226 3.63 -2.31 -13.61
C GLY A 226 4.22 -3.71 -13.47
N TYR A 227 5.48 -3.85 -13.84
CA TYR A 227 6.24 -5.08 -13.57
C TYR A 227 7.69 -4.73 -13.22
N TYR A 228 8.32 -5.61 -12.47
CA TYR A 228 9.72 -5.55 -12.08
C TYR A 228 10.43 -6.82 -12.51
N ARG A 229 11.47 -6.65 -13.32
CA ARG A 229 12.40 -7.71 -13.70
C ARG A 229 13.66 -7.57 -12.89
N LYS A 230 14.03 -8.63 -12.16
CA LYS A 230 15.35 -8.70 -11.53
C LYS A 230 16.37 -8.96 -12.64
N LEU A 231 17.24 -7.98 -12.88
CA LEU A 231 18.38 -8.09 -13.78
C LEU A 231 19.49 -8.96 -13.17
#